data_AF-A0A428WPS5-F1
#
_entry.id   AF-A0A428WPS5-F1
#
_cell.length_a   1.000
_cell.length_b   1.000
_cell.length_c   1.000
_cell.angle_alpha   90.00
_cell.angle_beta   90.00
_cell.angle_gamma   90.00
#
_symmetry.space_group_name_H-M   'P 1'
#
loop_
_entity.id
_entity.type
_entity.pdbx_description
1 polymer ?
#
loop_
_entity_poly.entity_id
_entity_poly.type
_entity_poly.pdbx_seq_one_letter_code
_entity_poly.pdbx_strand_id
1 'polypeptide(L)'
;MLHARKELIGQIEASSGGGGDQIEAYYSVPWHTAALLNGIFALLAILVGGLLLALHAQRAGTRSWVKSVALAGLVLGAVGLLVSLGMYFDLFANAPELPGAGS
;
A
#
# COMPACT_ATOMS: atom_id res chain seq x y z
N MET A 1 -26.00 11.98 -42.36
CA MET A 1 -25.86 12.57 -41.01
C MET A 1 -26.06 11.55 -39.88
N LEU A 2 -26.98 10.57 -40.00
CA LEU A 2 -27.17 9.50 -38.98
C LEU A 2 -26.00 8.50 -38.88
N HIS A 3 -25.32 8.20 -39.99
CA HIS A 3 -24.17 7.29 -40.02
C HIS A 3 -22.98 7.84 -39.22
N ALA A 4 -22.63 9.10 -39.41
CA ALA A 4 -21.55 9.77 -38.66
C ALA A 4 -21.82 9.77 -37.15
N ARG A 5 -23.09 9.89 -36.72
CA ARG A 5 -23.45 9.82 -35.30
C ARG A 5 -23.29 8.40 -34.73
N LYS A 6 -23.67 7.36 -35.49
CA LYS A 6 -23.46 5.96 -35.08
C LYS A 6 -21.97 5.61 -35.02
N GLU A 7 -21.19 6.09 -35.98
CA GLU A 7 -19.72 5.95 -36.00
C GLU A 7 -19.09 6.59 -34.76
N LEU A 8 -19.48 7.84 -34.45
CA LEU A 8 -19.00 8.55 -33.27
C LEU A 8 -19.44 7.86 -31.96
N ILE A 9 -20.66 7.35 -31.88
CA ILE A 9 -21.12 6.58 -30.70
C ILE A 9 -20.34 5.28 -30.57
N GLY A 10 -20.11 4.54 -31.66
CA GLY A 10 -19.31 3.31 -31.64
C GLY A 10 -17.85 3.55 -31.26
N GLN A 11 -17.27 4.68 -31.69
CA GLN A 11 -15.93 5.09 -31.25
C GLN A 11 -15.90 5.53 -29.79
N ILE A 12 -16.92 6.27 -29.33
CA ILE A 12 -17.04 6.64 -27.91
C ILE A 12 -17.16 5.37 -27.07
N GLU A 13 -18.05 4.45 -27.41
CA GLU A 13 -18.27 3.20 -26.68
C GLU A 13 -17.05 2.27 -26.71
N ALA A 14 -16.34 2.19 -27.85
CA ALA A 14 -15.06 1.48 -27.94
C ALA A 14 -13.94 2.17 -27.12
N SER A 15 -13.94 3.50 -27.02
CA SER A 15 -12.97 4.27 -26.22
C SER A 15 -13.31 4.33 -24.73
N SER A 16 -14.58 4.15 -24.36
CA SER A 16 -15.08 4.24 -22.98
C SER A 16 -15.28 2.88 -22.32
N GLY A 17 -15.50 1.81 -23.09
CA GLY A 17 -15.61 0.44 -22.56
C GLY A 17 -14.31 -0.19 -22.06
N GLY A 18 -13.16 0.48 -22.24
CA GLY A 18 -11.85 -0.03 -21.78
C GLY A 18 -10.99 0.98 -20.98
N GLY A 19 -11.41 2.24 -20.88
CA GLY A 19 -10.60 3.30 -20.27
C GLY A 19 -10.79 3.49 -18.77
N GLY A 20 -12.01 3.28 -18.25
CA GLY A 20 -12.32 3.42 -16.82
C GLY A 20 -11.52 2.44 -15.96
N ASP A 21 -11.64 1.14 -16.27
CA ASP A 21 -10.89 0.07 -15.60
C ASP A 21 -9.37 0.24 -15.71
N GLN A 22 -8.87 0.79 -16.83
CA GLN A 22 -7.44 0.90 -17.07
C GLN A 22 -6.83 2.12 -16.38
N ILE A 23 -7.56 3.24 -16.26
CA ILE A 23 -7.13 4.41 -15.50
C ILE A 23 -7.25 4.12 -13.99
N GLU A 24 -8.33 3.47 -13.57
CA GLU A 24 -8.50 3.05 -12.18
C GLU A 24 -7.45 2.00 -11.81
N ALA A 25 -7.20 0.98 -12.63
CA ALA A 25 -6.11 0.03 -12.38
C ALA A 25 -4.72 0.70 -12.36
N TYR A 26 -4.46 1.74 -13.15
CA TYR A 26 -3.17 2.41 -13.10
C TYR A 26 -2.97 3.25 -11.82
N TYR A 27 -4.06 3.78 -11.24
CA TYR A 27 -4.02 4.65 -10.05
C TYR A 27 -4.34 3.94 -8.73
N SER A 28 -5.11 2.85 -8.72
CA SER A 28 -5.54 2.11 -7.52
C SER A 28 -4.69 0.87 -7.22
N VAL A 29 -4.12 0.21 -8.24
CA VAL A 29 -3.17 -0.92 -8.06
C VAL A 29 -1.88 -0.52 -7.32
N PRO A 30 -1.34 0.72 -7.42
CA PRO A 30 -0.18 1.12 -6.63
C PRO A 30 -0.41 1.13 -5.12
N TRP A 31 -1.59 1.51 -4.63
CA TRP A 31 -1.80 1.78 -3.20
C TRP A 31 -1.76 0.52 -2.35
N HIS A 32 -2.53 -0.50 -2.72
CA HIS A 32 -2.52 -1.80 -2.05
C HIS A 32 -1.18 -2.53 -2.25
N THR A 33 -0.58 -2.42 -3.43
CA THR A 33 0.75 -3.01 -3.69
C THR A 33 1.83 -2.35 -2.82
N ALA A 34 1.80 -1.03 -2.69
CA ALA A 34 2.69 -0.30 -1.78
C ALA A 34 2.43 -0.69 -0.33
N ALA A 35 1.17 -0.87 0.07
CA ALA A 35 0.81 -1.35 1.41
C ALA A 35 1.45 -2.70 1.70
N LEU A 36 1.40 -3.66 0.76
CA LEU A 36 2.04 -4.96 0.87
C LEU A 36 3.56 -4.86 1.01
N LEU A 37 4.22 -4.07 0.16
CA LEU A 37 5.68 -3.87 0.24
C LEU A 37 6.09 -3.24 1.57
N ASN A 38 5.38 -2.20 2.00
CA ASN A 38 5.60 -1.57 3.31
C ASN A 38 5.41 -2.57 4.46
N GLY A 39 4.39 -3.43 4.36
CA GLY A 39 4.13 -4.49 5.33
C GLY A 39 5.26 -5.51 5.41
N ILE A 40 5.81 -5.94 4.27
CA ILE A 40 6.97 -6.84 4.23
C ILE A 40 8.19 -6.20 4.91
N PHE A 41 8.52 -4.96 4.58
CA PHE A 41 9.64 -4.25 5.22
C PHE A 41 9.42 -4.04 6.72
N ALA A 42 8.19 -3.73 7.12
CA ALA A 42 7.82 -3.60 8.52
C ALA A 42 7.99 -4.92 9.28
N LEU A 43 7.52 -6.04 8.72
CA LEU A 43 7.72 -7.37 9.29
C LEU A 43 9.19 -7.72 9.41
N LEU A 44 9.99 -7.47 8.36
CA LEU A 44 11.44 -7.68 8.41
C LEU A 44 12.10 -6.85 9.51
N ALA A 45 11.71 -5.59 9.68
CA ALA A 45 12.24 -4.73 10.75
C ALA A 45 11.89 -5.25 12.15
N ILE A 46 10.65 -5.72 12.37
CA ILE A 46 10.22 -6.34 13.62
C ILE A 46 11.01 -7.63 13.88
N LEU A 47 11.15 -8.49 12.87
CA LEU A 47 11.87 -9.75 12.99
C LEU A 47 13.34 -9.53 13.32
N VAL A 48 14.02 -8.63 12.59
CA VAL A 48 15.43 -8.31 12.81
C VAL A 48 15.62 -7.63 14.17
N GLY A 49 14.82 -6.61 14.51
CA GLY A 49 14.90 -5.92 15.79
C GLY A 49 14.62 -6.86 16.97
N GLY A 50 13.57 -7.69 16.85
CA GLY A 50 13.21 -8.70 17.85
C GLY A 50 14.27 -9.77 18.01
N LEU A 51 14.84 -10.27 16.92
CA LEU A 51 15.94 -11.24 16.96
C LEU A 51 17.19 -10.64 17.60
N LEU A 52 17.55 -9.40 17.24
CA LEU A 52 18.68 -8.71 17.86
C LEU A 52 18.48 -8.53 19.37
N LEU A 53 17.28 -8.14 19.80
CA LEU A 53 16.94 -8.05 21.23
C LEU A 53 17.01 -9.43 21.89
N ALA A 54 16.41 -10.47 21.32
CA ALA A 54 16.42 -11.82 21.89
C ALA A 54 17.86 -12.36 22.06
N LEU A 55 18.71 -12.17 21.06
CA LEU A 55 20.09 -12.66 21.07
C LEU A 55 21.02 -11.86 21.98
N HIS A 56 20.79 -10.55 22.12
CA HIS A 56 21.75 -9.64 22.74
C HIS A 56 21.28 -8.99 24.04
N ALA A 57 20.00 -9.08 24.42
CA ALA A 57 19.47 -8.44 25.63
C ALA A 57 20.17 -8.91 26.90
N GLN A 58 20.43 -10.22 27.02
CA GLN A 58 20.97 -10.87 28.22
C GLN A 58 22.50 -11.06 28.19
N ARG A 59 23.17 -10.70 27.09
CA ARG A 59 24.64 -10.86 26.99
C ARG A 59 25.34 -9.71 27.73
N ALA A 60 26.18 -10.07 28.72
CA ALA A 60 26.93 -9.13 29.56
C ALA A 60 27.91 -8.22 28.78
N GLY A 61 28.27 -8.57 27.55
CA GLY A 61 29.17 -7.79 26.67
C GLY A 61 28.46 -6.96 25.59
N THR A 62 27.13 -6.91 25.55
CA THR A 62 26.41 -6.18 24.49
C THR A 62 26.56 -4.67 24.66
N ARG A 63 27.06 -4.00 23.61
CA ARG A 63 27.15 -2.54 23.57
C ARG A 63 25.75 -1.91 23.56
N SER A 64 25.56 -0.83 24.32
CA SER A 64 24.26 -0.15 24.48
C SER A 64 23.63 0.29 23.16
N TRP A 65 24.44 0.76 22.19
CA TRP A 65 23.94 1.18 20.87
C TRP A 65 23.23 0.05 20.11
N VAL A 66 23.64 -1.20 20.29
CA VAL A 66 23.01 -2.36 19.64
C VAL A 66 21.58 -2.53 20.15
N LYS A 67 21.37 -2.38 21.46
CA LYS A 67 20.04 -2.46 22.08
C LYS A 67 19.16 -1.30 21.61
N SER A 68 19.69 -0.09 21.53
CA SER A 68 18.97 1.09 21.04
C SER A 68 18.55 0.95 19.58
N VAL A 69 19.45 0.48 18.70
CA VAL A 69 19.14 0.25 17.28
C VAL A 69 18.12 -0.87 17.11
N ALA A 70 18.25 -1.95 17.88
CA ALA A 70 17.29 -3.06 17.83
C ALA A 70 15.88 -2.62 18.28
N LEU A 71 15.80 -1.81 19.36
CA LEU A 71 14.55 -1.22 19.82
C LEU A 71 13.96 -0.25 18.79
N ALA A 72 14.79 0.62 18.21
CA ALA A 72 14.36 1.55 17.17
C ALA A 72 13.80 0.80 15.95
N GLY A 73 14.48 -0.25 15.49
CA GLY A 73 14.00 -1.10 14.40
C GLY A 73 12.66 -1.77 14.71
N LEU A 74 12.48 -2.26 15.95
CA LEU A 74 11.21 -2.86 16.37
C LEU A 74 10.06 -1.84 16.38
N VAL A 75 10.29 -0.64 16.94
CA VAL A 75 9.29 0.44 16.98
C VAL A 75 8.95 0.92 15.57
N LEU A 76 9.96 1.15 14.73
CA LEU A 76 9.76 1.55 13.33
C LEU A 76 9.00 0.48 12.55
N GLY A 77 9.33 -0.79 12.77
CA GLY A 77 8.60 -1.92 12.16
C GLY A 77 7.14 -1.97 12.61
N ALA A 78 6.86 -1.80 13.90
CA ALA A 78 5.48 -1.75 14.41
C ALA A 78 4.67 -0.59 13.80
N VAL A 79 5.26 0.60 13.71
CA VAL A 79 4.63 1.77 13.05
C VAL A 79 4.40 1.49 11.57
N GLY A 80 5.40 0.97 10.86
CA GLY A 80 5.27 0.61 9.45
C GLY A 80 4.18 -0.43 9.19
N LEU A 81 4.00 -1.38 10.12
CA LEU A 81 2.95 -2.41 10.05
C LEU A 81 1.56 -1.77 10.19
N LEU A 82 1.38 -0.86 11.15
CA LEU A 82 0.12 -0.15 11.34
C LEU A 82 -0.24 0.69 10.11
N VAL A 83 0.74 1.38 9.53
CA VAL A 83 0.55 2.16 8.30
C VAL A 83 0.18 1.24 7.14
N SER A 84 0.90 0.14 6.95
CA SER A 84 0.61 -0.86 5.91
C SER A 84 -0.82 -1.40 6.02
N LEU A 85 -1.26 -1.79 7.22
CA LEU A 85 -2.64 -2.25 7.43
C LEU A 85 -3.65 -1.15 7.11
N GLY A 86 -3.43 0.07 7.59
CA GLY A 86 -4.36 1.17 7.31
C GLY A 86 -4.43 1.54 5.83
N MET A 87 -3.34 1.38 5.09
CA MET A 87 -3.36 1.52 3.62
C MET A 87 -4.13 0.38 2.96
N TYR A 88 -3.89 -0.88 3.37
CA TYR A 88 -4.54 -2.06 2.78
C TYR A 88 -6.06 -2.12 3.04
N PHE A 89 -6.53 -1.51 4.13
CA PHE A 89 -7.96 -1.39 4.45
C PHE A 89 -8.55 -0.03 4.05
N ASP A 90 -7.84 0.77 3.26
CA ASP A 90 -8.27 2.10 2.81
C ASP A 90 -8.69 3.06 3.96
N LEU A 91 -8.14 2.86 5.17
CA LEU A 91 -8.46 3.69 6.35
C LEU A 91 -8.00 5.14 6.23
N PHE A 92 -7.05 5.42 5.33
CA PHE A 92 -6.44 6.74 5.14
C PHE A 92 -6.86 7.45 3.85
N ALA A 93 -7.37 6.72 2.86
CA ALA A 93 -7.74 7.27 1.56
C ALA A 93 -8.91 6.46 1.00
N ASN A 94 -10.02 7.15 0.70
CA ASN A 94 -11.17 6.52 0.05
C ASN A 94 -10.98 6.53 -1.47
N ALA A 95 -11.45 5.48 -2.14
CA ALA A 95 -11.51 5.46 -3.60
C ALA A 95 -12.39 6.62 -4.11
N PRO A 96 -11.99 7.31 -5.19
CA PRO A 96 -12.82 8.35 -5.78
C PRO A 96 -14.11 7.72 -6.33
N GLU A 97 -15.25 8.24 -5.91
CA GLU A 97 -16.55 7.79 -6.44
C GLU A 97 -16.81 8.40 -7.83
N LEU A 98 -17.18 7.56 -8.79
CA LEU A 98 -17.62 8.02 -10.11
C LEU A 98 -18.96 8.77 -9.98
N PRO A 99 -19.12 9.96 -10.60
CA PRO A 99 -20.40 10.65 -10.60
C PRO A 99 -21.47 9.79 -11.30
N GLY A 100 -22.43 9.26 -10.52
CA GLY A 100 -23.58 8.51 -11.05
C GLY A 100 -23.84 7.13 -10.43
N ALA A 101 -22.96 6.63 -9.55
CA ALA A 101 -23.22 5.35 -8.85
C ALA A 101 -24.27 5.46 -7.72
N GLY A 102 -24.81 6.65 -7.48
CA GLY A 102 -25.84 6.93 -6.49
C GLY A 102 -27.07 7.61 -7.11
N SER A 103 -27.84 6.89 -7.92
CA SER A 103 -29.25 7.15 -8.18
C SER A 103 -29.95 5.93 -8.77
#